data_AF-A0A3D1TPR8-F1
#
_entry.id   AF-A0A3D1TPR8-F1
#
_cell.length_a   1.000
_cell.length_b   1.000
_cell.length_c   1.000
_cell.angle_alpha   90.00
_cell.angle_beta   90.00
_cell.angle_gamma   90.00
#
_symmetry.space_group_name_H-M   'P 1'
#
loop_
_entity.id
_entity.type
_entity.pdbx_description
1 polymer ?
#
loop_
_entity_poly.entity_id
_entity_poly.type
_entity_poly.pdbx_seq_one_letter_code
_entity_poly.pdbx_strand_id
1 'polypeptide(L)'
;MTKREKLRLGAHVSITGGVDLAPERGQKATCEVIQIFTKNNMQWTAKPLPPETGPAFRNACADHGIAVAFGHTSYLINLGAVEEPTIERSIQALIDEIERADL
;
A
#
# COMPACT_ATOMS: atom_id res chain seq x y z
N MET A 1 -18.85 -15.39 -29.05
CA MET A 1 -18.84 -14.75 -27.71
C MET A 1 -17.50 -14.07 -27.54
N THR A 2 -17.46 -12.74 -27.52
CA THR A 2 -16.24 -11.98 -27.22
C THR A 2 -15.83 -12.29 -25.79
N LYS A 3 -14.58 -12.72 -25.60
CA LYS A 3 -13.98 -13.02 -24.30
C LYS A 3 -14.02 -11.72 -23.48
N ARG A 4 -15.00 -11.59 -22.58
CA ARG A 4 -15.09 -10.42 -21.69
C ARG A 4 -13.87 -10.48 -20.79
N GLU A 5 -13.02 -9.44 -20.82
CA GLU A 5 -11.89 -9.36 -19.90
C GLU A 5 -12.40 -9.51 -18.46
N LYS A 6 -11.69 -10.32 -17.66
CA LYS A 6 -12.06 -10.54 -16.27
C LYS A 6 -11.88 -9.22 -15.52
N LEU A 7 -12.99 -8.60 -15.12
CA LEU A 7 -12.99 -7.43 -14.26
C LEU A 7 -12.46 -7.84 -12.90
N ARG A 8 -11.33 -7.25 -12.49
CA ARG A 8 -10.80 -7.44 -11.14
C ARG A 8 -11.34 -6.34 -10.24
N LEU A 9 -11.99 -6.73 -9.16
CA LEU A 9 -12.60 -5.82 -8.19
C LEU A 9 -11.84 -5.88 -6.87
N GLY A 10 -11.91 -4.78 -6.14
CA GLY A 10 -11.11 -4.58 -4.95
C GLY A 10 -11.61 -3.45 -4.07
N ALA A 11 -10.93 -3.28 -2.95
CA ALA A 11 -11.21 -2.24 -1.97
C ALA A 11 -9.92 -1.70 -1.34
N HIS A 12 -10.04 -0.56 -0.66
CA HIS A 12 -9.00 -0.12 0.26
C HIS A 12 -9.11 -0.90 1.57
N VAL A 13 -8.05 -1.60 1.96
CA VAL A 13 -8.05 -2.54 3.09
C VAL A 13 -7.06 -2.12 4.17
N SER A 14 -7.39 -2.43 5.42
CA SER A 14 -6.57 -2.06 6.56
C SER A 14 -5.26 -2.85 6.62
N ILE A 15 -4.18 -2.17 7.04
CA ILE A 15 -2.86 -2.73 7.38
C ILE A 15 -2.60 -2.78 8.90
N THR A 16 -3.64 -2.58 9.73
CA THR A 16 -3.48 -2.62 11.19
C THR A 16 -2.83 -3.94 11.62
N GLY A 17 -1.76 -3.87 12.42
CA GLY A 17 -1.03 -5.05 12.88
C GLY A 17 0.02 -5.61 11.91
N GLY A 18 0.09 -5.11 10.68
CA GLY A 18 1.04 -5.60 9.66
C GLY A 18 0.46 -5.47 8.24
N VAL A 19 1.32 -5.13 7.27
CA VAL A 19 0.91 -5.02 5.86
C VAL A 19 0.59 -6.38 5.25
N ASP A 20 1.29 -7.42 5.71
CA ASP A 20 1.11 -8.83 5.37
C ASP A 20 -0.26 -9.40 5.76
N LEU A 21 -1.01 -8.73 6.63
CA LEU A 21 -2.39 -9.09 6.98
C LEU A 21 -3.42 -8.54 5.98
N ALA A 22 -3.04 -7.58 5.13
CA ALA A 22 -3.95 -6.97 4.17
C ALA A 22 -4.49 -7.94 3.10
N PRO A 23 -3.69 -8.89 2.57
CA PRO A 23 -4.19 -9.86 1.59
C PRO A 23 -5.29 -10.77 2.14
N GLU A 24 -5.14 -11.30 3.36
CA GLU A 24 -6.17 -12.11 4.02
C GLU A 24 -7.47 -11.31 4.18
N ARG A 25 -7.36 -10.04 4.57
CA ARG A 25 -8.52 -9.14 4.70
C ARG A 25 -9.20 -8.89 3.36
N GLY A 26 -8.42 -8.67 2.31
CA GLY A 26 -8.91 -8.53 0.95
C GLY A 26 -9.69 -9.76 0.50
N GLN A 27 -9.13 -10.95 0.71
CA GLN A 27 -9.80 -12.21 0.39
C GLN A 27 -11.11 -12.38 1.17
N LYS A 28 -11.12 -12.11 2.48
CA LYS A 28 -12.34 -12.14 3.30
C LYS A 28 -13.41 -11.18 2.79
N ALA A 29 -12.99 -10.07 2.16
CA ALA A 29 -13.86 -9.11 1.48
C ALA A 29 -14.10 -9.44 -0.01
N THR A 30 -13.77 -10.65 -0.48
CA THR A 30 -13.92 -11.12 -1.87
C THR A 30 -13.14 -10.31 -2.91
N CYS A 31 -12.10 -9.58 -2.49
CA CYS A 31 -11.29 -8.75 -3.36
C CYS A 31 -10.25 -9.59 -4.12
N GLU A 32 -10.03 -9.25 -5.39
CA GLU A 32 -8.89 -9.71 -6.18
C GLU A 32 -7.79 -8.64 -6.26
N VAL A 33 -8.12 -7.41 -5.88
CA VAL A 33 -7.25 -6.23 -5.88
C VAL A 33 -7.37 -5.55 -4.52
N ILE A 34 -6.26 -5.08 -3.97
CA ILE A 34 -6.28 -4.29 -2.73
C ILE A 34 -5.56 -2.97 -2.92
N GLN A 35 -6.04 -1.93 -2.26
CA GLN A 35 -5.29 -0.71 -2.02
C GLN A 35 -4.96 -0.62 -0.54
N ILE A 36 -3.74 -0.26 -0.18
CA ILE A 36 -3.28 -0.16 1.21
C ILE A 36 -2.51 1.14 1.42
N PHE A 37 -2.40 1.59 2.67
CA PHE A 37 -1.30 2.47 3.03
C PHE A 37 -0.04 1.64 3.28
N THR A 38 1.15 2.19 3.02
CA THR A 38 2.45 1.53 3.29
C THR A 38 3.00 1.89 4.69
N LYS A 39 2.36 2.85 5.36
CA LYS A 39 2.61 3.29 6.75
C LYS A 39 1.38 4.00 7.31
N ASN A 40 1.48 4.54 8.54
CA ASN A 40 0.42 5.40 9.08
C ASN A 40 0.28 6.68 8.23
N ASN A 41 -0.90 6.86 7.62
CA ASN A 41 -1.23 7.96 6.70
C ASN A 41 -1.35 9.35 7.36
N MET A 42 -1.22 9.43 8.68
CA MET A 42 -1.25 10.67 9.47
C MET A 42 0.12 10.97 10.11
N GLN A 43 1.20 10.27 9.70
CA GLN A 43 2.56 10.49 10.18
C GLN A 43 3.53 10.71 9.02
N TRP A 44 4.49 11.62 9.20
CA TRP A 44 5.53 11.90 8.20
C TRP A 44 6.53 10.76 8.06
N THR A 45 6.94 10.19 9.20
CA THR A 45 7.96 9.15 9.27
C THR A 45 7.39 7.88 9.89
N ALA A 46 7.92 6.74 9.49
CA ALA A 46 7.61 5.45 10.07
C ALA A 46 8.91 4.69 10.34
N LYS A 47 8.84 3.66 11.19
CA LYS A 47 9.97 2.76 11.37
C LYS A 47 10.29 2.05 10.03
N PRO A 48 11.57 1.77 9.74
CA PRO A 48 11.94 0.93 8.61
C PRO A 48 11.19 -0.39 8.66
N LEU A 49 10.79 -0.89 7.48
CA LEU A 49 10.21 -2.22 7.40
C LEU A 49 11.30 -3.28 7.59
N PRO A 50 11.04 -4.33 8.39
CA PRO A 50 11.91 -5.49 8.41
C PRO A 50 12.07 -6.10 7.00
N PRO A 51 13.25 -6.61 6.64
CA PRO A 51 13.53 -7.14 5.29
C PRO A 51 12.63 -8.33 4.91
N GLU A 52 12.07 -9.04 5.88
CA GLU A 52 11.11 -10.13 5.68
C GLU A 52 9.70 -9.66 5.29
N THR A 53 9.39 -8.37 5.45
CA THR A 53 8.04 -7.82 5.22
C THR A 53 7.58 -7.97 3.78
N GLY A 54 8.43 -7.59 2.81
CA GLY A 54 8.12 -7.70 1.38
C GLY A 54 7.86 -9.14 0.94
N PRO A 55 8.76 -10.10 1.26
CA PRO A 55 8.51 -11.52 1.03
C PRO A 55 7.22 -12.04 1.69
N ALA A 56 6.97 -11.70 2.95
CA ALA A 56 5.77 -12.11 3.67
C ALA A 56 4.49 -11.58 2.99
N PHE A 57 4.48 -10.31 2.59
CA PHE A 57 3.37 -9.69 1.88
C PHE A 57 3.11 -10.33 0.51
N ARG A 58 4.16 -10.63 -0.27
CA ARG A 58 4.04 -11.32 -1.57
C ARG A 58 3.49 -12.74 -1.41
N ASN A 59 3.97 -13.49 -0.43
CA ASN A 59 3.46 -14.82 -0.13
C ASN A 59 1.99 -14.76 0.28
N ALA A 60 1.63 -13.83 1.17
CA ALA A 60 0.24 -13.62 1.57
C ALA A 60 -0.65 -13.23 0.38
N CYS A 61 -0.17 -12.38 -0.55
CA CYS A 61 -0.90 -12.09 -1.79
C CYS A 61 -1.18 -13.36 -2.61
N ALA A 62 -0.18 -14.23 -2.77
CA ALA A 62 -0.33 -15.48 -3.50
C ALA A 62 -1.30 -16.45 -2.79
N ASP A 63 -1.16 -16.63 -1.48
CA ASP A 63 -1.97 -17.54 -0.66
C ASP A 63 -3.44 -17.13 -0.61
N HIS A 64 -3.71 -15.83 -0.65
CA HIS A 64 -5.05 -15.25 -0.54
C HIS A 64 -5.67 -14.85 -1.90
N GLY A 65 -4.98 -15.10 -3.02
CA GLY A 65 -5.50 -14.82 -4.36
C GLY A 65 -5.61 -13.33 -4.70
N ILE A 66 -4.79 -12.48 -4.07
CA ILE A 66 -4.69 -11.07 -4.41
C ILE A 66 -3.78 -10.92 -5.62
N ALA A 67 -4.37 -10.54 -6.75
CA ALA A 67 -3.66 -10.42 -8.02
C ALA A 67 -2.89 -9.11 -8.14
N VAL A 68 -3.36 -8.03 -7.49
CA VAL A 68 -2.75 -6.69 -7.56
C VAL A 68 -2.89 -5.99 -6.22
N ALA A 69 -1.82 -5.31 -5.78
CA ALA A 69 -1.83 -4.42 -4.64
C ALA A 69 -1.36 -3.01 -5.05
N PHE A 70 -2.02 -1.97 -4.53
CA PHE A 70 -1.68 -0.57 -4.75
C PHE A 70 -1.32 0.10 -3.41
N GLY A 71 -0.24 0.88 -3.39
CA GLY A 71 0.03 1.83 -2.32
C GLY A 71 -0.74 3.13 -2.53
N HIS A 72 -1.54 3.54 -1.55
CA HIS A 72 -2.06 4.90 -1.46
C HIS A 72 -1.12 5.71 -0.57
N THR A 73 -0.73 6.89 -1.03
CA THR A 73 0.22 7.72 -0.29
C THR A 73 -0.43 8.42 0.91
N SER A 74 0.38 8.86 1.87
CA SER A 74 -0.07 9.60 3.06
C SER A 74 -0.85 10.86 2.70
N TYR A 75 -1.88 11.19 3.50
CA TYR A 75 -2.67 12.41 3.35
C TYR A 75 -1.88 13.68 3.67
N LEU A 76 -0.73 13.55 4.33
CA LEU A 76 0.13 14.68 4.66
C LEU A 76 0.97 15.15 3.46
N ILE A 77 1.18 14.29 2.46
CA ILE A 77 2.02 14.62 1.30
C ILE A 77 1.31 15.68 0.45
N ASN A 78 1.95 16.85 0.33
CA ASN A 78 1.53 17.93 -0.54
C ASN A 78 2.73 18.43 -1.37
N LEU A 79 2.90 17.86 -2.57
CA LEU A 79 3.94 18.27 -3.51
C LEU A 79 3.66 19.63 -4.19
N GLY A 80 2.47 20.21 -3.96
CA GLY A 80 2.11 21.55 -4.41
C GLY A 80 2.23 22.61 -3.30
N ALA A 81 2.78 22.26 -2.14
CA ALA A 81 2.96 23.21 -1.05
C ALA A 81 3.94 24.32 -1.45
N VAL A 82 3.63 25.55 -1.04
CA VAL A 82 4.48 26.73 -1.27
C VAL A 82 5.43 26.98 -0.10
N GLU A 83 5.12 26.45 1.08
CA GLU A 83 5.97 26.55 2.25
C GLU A 83 7.09 25.51 2.20
N GLU A 84 8.34 25.97 2.25
CA GLU A 84 9.56 25.14 2.18
C GLU A 84 9.53 23.90 3.10
N PRO A 85 9.13 24.00 4.40
CA PRO A 85 9.15 22.82 5.27
C PRO A 85 8.13 21.75 4.86
N THR A 86 7.03 22.13 4.21
CA THR A 86 5.98 21.19 3.80
C THR A 86 6.36 20.46 2.51
N ILE A 87 6.93 21.17 1.53
CA ILE A 87 7.37 20.54 0.28
C ILE A 87 8.54 19.58 0.53
N GLU A 88 9.53 19.96 1.34
CA GLU A 88 10.65 19.09 1.70
C GLU A 88 10.18 17.81 2.40
N ARG A 89 9.30 17.94 3.41
CA ARG A 89 8.72 16.79 4.12
C ARG A 89 7.90 15.90 3.21
N SER A 90 7.16 16.49 2.26
CA SER A 90 6.35 15.75 1.30
C SER A 90 7.21 14.93 0.35
N ILE A 91 8.31 15.49 -0.14
CA ILE A 91 9.27 14.78 -1.00
C ILE A 91 9.91 13.62 -0.22
N GLN A 92 10.41 13.87 0.99
CA GLN A 92 11.03 12.82 1.80
C GLN A 92 10.04 11.71 2.17
N ALA A 93 8.80 12.08 2.52
CA ALA A 93 7.76 11.10 2.83
C ALA A 93 7.37 10.26 1.61
N LEU A 94 7.33 10.85 0.40
CA LEU A 94 7.03 10.12 -0.83
C LEU A 94 8.17 9.18 -1.22
N ILE A 95 9.44 9.59 -1.05
CA ILE A 95 10.59 8.71 -1.28
C ILE A 95 10.51 7.48 -0.37
N ASP A 96 10.30 7.67 0.95
CA ASP A 96 10.10 6.56 1.89
C ASP A 96 8.94 5.65 1.48
N GLU A 97 7.81 6.21 1.01
CA GLU A 97 6.68 5.39 0.58
C GLU A 97 6.94 4.59 -0.71
N ILE A 98 7.75 5.11 -1.64
CA ILE A 98 8.19 4.39 -2.83
C ILE A 98 9.17 3.28 -2.45
N GLU A 99 10.16 3.57 -1.59
CA GLU A 99 11.12 2.57 -1.11
C GLU A 99 10.42 1.43 -0.38
N ARG A 100 9.42 1.74 0.45
CA ARG A 100 8.59 0.71 1.11
C ARG A 100 7.80 -0.15 0.13
N ALA A 101 7.40 0.40 -1.02
CA ALA A 101 6.67 -0.32 -2.06
C ALA A 101 7.58 -1.20 -2.93
N ASP A 102 8.89 -0.94 -2.94
CA ASP A 102 9.89 -1.71 -3.71
C ASP A 102 10.36 -2.99 -2.99
N LEU A 103 10.17 -3.08 -1.66
CA LEU A 103 10.53 -4.23 -0.82
C LEU A 103 9.79 -5.52 -1.20
#